data_AF-A0A166IFK0-F1
#
_entry.id   AF-A0A166IFK0-F1
#
_cell.length_a   1.000
_cell.length_b   1.000
_cell.length_c   1.000
_cell.angle_alpha   90.00
_cell.angle_beta   90.00
_cell.angle_gamma   90.00
#
_symmetry.space_group_name_H-M   'P 1'
#
loop_
_entity.id
_entity.type
_entity.pdbx_description
1 polymer ?
#
loop_
_entity_poly.entity_id
_entity_poly.type
_entity_poly.pdbx_seq_one_letter_code
_entity_poly.pdbx_strand_id
1 'polypeptide(L)'
;MTELTLIGAGRFALEMARLAETAGGFERIRFTALPGEDAVAPPELTVALADADLPAGTPVLLASSDVDERRRLIDTVLIPRELHAVSVVHPSSAPTAALGGARGVAIGPGCYFGVNTRIGDFTVFNYHSTVGHHSTVGSNTVVAPNFHTGNSVTIGDDVAFGVSCTVHPGVTIGSGGRFQIGTAIVENTKERHTYLPQMRIMALPRHEGVAEND
;
A
#
# COMPACT_ATOMS: atom_id res chain seq x y z
N MET A 1 27.10 1.10 -5.46
CA MET A 1 26.13 2.16 -5.15
C MET A 1 24.75 1.68 -5.54
N THR A 2 23.96 1.20 -4.59
CA THR A 2 22.59 0.71 -4.84
C THR A 2 21.65 1.91 -4.96
N GLU A 3 21.21 2.19 -6.18
CA GLU A 3 20.20 3.21 -6.47
C GLU A 3 18.80 2.54 -6.50
N LEU A 4 17.81 3.20 -5.91
CA LEU A 4 16.41 2.79 -5.94
C LEU A 4 15.59 3.82 -6.71
N THR A 5 14.81 3.37 -7.67
CA THR A 5 13.84 4.22 -8.37
C THR A 5 12.43 3.96 -7.87
N LEU A 6 11.77 4.99 -7.36
CA LEU A 6 10.36 4.96 -7.00
C LEU A 6 9.50 5.25 -8.23
N ILE A 7 8.59 4.33 -8.54
CA ILE A 7 7.59 4.51 -9.60
C ILE A 7 6.39 5.23 -8.98
N GLY A 8 6.38 6.55 -9.08
CA GLY A 8 5.54 7.49 -8.33
C GLY A 8 6.36 8.67 -7.83
N ALA A 9 5.79 9.87 -7.85
CA ALA A 9 6.39 11.12 -7.36
C ALA A 9 5.46 11.94 -6.45
N GLY A 10 4.28 11.40 -6.10
CA GLY A 10 3.29 12.02 -5.24
C GLY A 10 3.60 11.88 -3.74
N ARG A 11 2.64 12.27 -2.91
CA ARG A 11 2.79 12.25 -1.43
C ARG A 11 3.10 10.86 -0.88
N PHE A 12 2.49 9.82 -1.45
CA PHE A 12 2.76 8.44 -1.06
C PHE A 12 4.18 8.00 -1.44
N ALA A 13 4.75 8.51 -2.53
CA ALA A 13 6.12 8.21 -2.91
C ALA A 13 7.16 8.77 -1.94
N LEU A 14 6.91 9.96 -1.37
CA LEU A 14 7.76 10.49 -0.31
C LEU A 14 7.75 9.61 0.95
N GLU A 15 6.61 9.04 1.30
CA GLU A 15 6.51 8.07 2.40
C GLU A 15 7.29 6.78 2.10
N MET A 16 7.21 6.28 0.86
CA MET A 16 7.99 5.12 0.44
C MET A 16 9.50 5.40 0.40
N ALA A 17 9.91 6.62 0.03
CA ALA A 17 11.30 7.06 0.11
C ALA A 17 11.78 7.04 1.56
N ARG A 18 11.00 7.60 2.48
CA ARG A 18 11.32 7.59 3.91
C ARG A 18 11.44 6.17 4.48
N LEU A 19 10.55 5.28 4.05
CA LEU A 19 10.61 3.87 4.41
C LEU A 19 11.92 3.23 3.91
N ALA A 20 12.30 3.47 2.65
CA ALA A 20 13.53 2.94 2.07
C ALA A 20 14.80 3.50 2.75
N GLU A 21 14.84 4.79 3.06
CA GLU A 21 15.92 5.40 3.85
C GLU A 21 16.08 4.72 5.21
N THR A 22 14.95 4.45 5.89
CA THR A 22 14.95 3.88 7.23
C THR A 22 15.30 2.39 7.23
N ALA A 23 14.87 1.65 6.21
CA ALA A 23 15.26 0.25 6.00
C ALA A 23 16.75 0.12 5.66
N GLY A 24 17.33 1.15 5.02
CA GLY A 24 18.71 1.19 4.58
C GLY A 24 18.98 0.33 3.34
N GLY A 25 20.24 0.28 2.92
CA GLY A 25 20.67 -0.51 1.76
C GLY A 25 20.60 0.22 0.40
N PHE A 26 20.16 1.47 0.38
CA PHE A 26 20.13 2.33 -0.79
C PHE A 26 20.96 3.60 -0.54
N GLU A 27 21.82 3.96 -1.48
CA GLU A 27 22.64 5.17 -1.40
C GLU A 27 21.96 6.38 -2.03
N ARG A 28 21.08 6.14 -3.01
CA ARG A 28 20.33 7.17 -3.74
C ARG A 28 18.92 6.69 -4.03
N ILE A 29 17.97 7.62 -3.88
CA ILE A 29 16.57 7.42 -4.23
C ILE A 29 16.20 8.43 -5.32
N ARG A 30 15.62 7.94 -6.41
CA ARG A 30 15.07 8.74 -7.51
C ARG A 30 13.57 8.49 -7.62
N PHE A 31 12.88 9.43 -8.26
CA PHE A 31 11.44 9.37 -8.46
C PHE A 31 11.12 9.37 -9.94
N THR A 32 10.02 8.71 -10.26
CA THR A 32 9.48 8.67 -11.60
C THR A 32 8.03 9.11 -11.57
N ALA A 33 7.74 10.32 -12.04
CA ALA A 33 6.41 10.91 -11.99
C ALA A 33 5.45 10.20 -12.95
N LEU A 34 4.28 9.83 -12.43
CA LEU A 34 3.24 9.16 -13.19
C LEU A 34 2.40 10.16 -14.00
N PRO A 35 1.81 9.75 -15.13
CA PRO A 35 0.96 10.63 -15.93
C PRO A 35 -0.24 11.16 -15.13
N GLY A 36 -0.37 12.49 -15.03
CA GLY A 36 -1.47 13.13 -14.30
C GLY A 36 -1.33 13.13 -12.77
N GLU A 37 -0.19 12.69 -12.25
CA GLU A 37 0.11 12.74 -10.82
C GLU A 37 0.43 14.17 -10.35
N ASP A 38 -0.07 14.52 -9.17
CA ASP A 38 0.33 15.72 -8.42
C ASP A 38 1.70 15.46 -7.77
N ALA A 39 2.77 15.60 -8.56
CA ALA A 39 4.14 15.33 -8.13
C ALA A 39 4.60 16.35 -7.08
N VAL A 40 5.03 15.85 -5.93
CA VAL A 40 5.55 16.64 -4.80
C VAL A 40 7.00 16.28 -4.46
N ALA A 41 7.57 15.26 -5.12
CA ALA A 41 8.96 14.89 -4.96
C ALA A 41 9.92 15.98 -5.48
N PRO A 42 11.16 16.06 -4.96
CA PRO A 42 12.14 17.06 -5.41
C PRO A 42 12.34 17.01 -6.94
N PRO A 43 12.15 18.12 -7.68
CA PRO A 43 12.23 18.12 -9.13
C PRO A 43 13.57 17.64 -9.68
N GLU A 44 14.67 17.91 -8.97
CA GLU A 44 16.02 17.49 -9.34
C GLU A 44 16.26 15.97 -9.22
N LEU A 45 15.39 15.26 -8.49
CA LEU A 45 15.41 13.81 -8.33
C LEU A 45 14.30 13.11 -9.12
N THR A 46 13.48 13.86 -9.85
CA THR A 46 12.25 13.37 -10.48
C THR A 46 12.32 13.48 -12.00
N VAL A 47 12.00 12.38 -12.68
CA VAL A 47 11.84 12.34 -14.15
C VAL A 47 10.44 11.80 -14.49
N ALA A 48 9.85 12.19 -15.61
CA ALA A 48 8.58 11.61 -16.03
C ALA A 48 8.75 10.13 -16.43
N LEU A 49 7.77 9.26 -16.13
CA LEU A 49 7.84 7.83 -16.46
C LEU A 49 8.06 7.55 -17.95
N ALA A 50 7.50 8.39 -18.82
CA ALA A 50 7.68 8.27 -20.26
C ALA A 50 9.13 8.51 -20.70
N ASP A 51 9.87 9.34 -19.95
CA ASP A 51 11.22 9.80 -20.27
C ASP A 51 12.30 9.07 -19.44
N ALA A 52 11.87 8.23 -18.48
CA ALA A 52 12.76 7.51 -17.59
C ALA A 52 13.46 6.33 -18.31
N ASP A 53 14.79 6.34 -18.30
CA ASP A 53 15.60 5.20 -18.73
C ASP A 53 15.63 4.14 -17.63
N LEU A 54 14.86 3.07 -17.82
CA LEU A 54 14.69 1.96 -16.87
C LEU A 54 15.04 0.64 -17.57
N PRO A 55 16.33 0.31 -17.70
CA PRO A 55 16.76 -0.96 -18.28
C PRO A 55 16.33 -2.15 -17.41
N ALA A 56 16.30 -3.34 -18.01
CA ALA A 56 16.00 -4.59 -17.31
C ALA A 56 16.88 -4.76 -16.07
N GLY A 57 16.27 -5.23 -14.98
CA GLY A 57 16.94 -5.40 -13.68
C GLY A 57 17.12 -4.12 -12.87
N THR A 58 16.66 -2.96 -13.34
CA THR A 58 16.69 -1.72 -12.54
C THR A 58 15.92 -1.92 -11.23
N PRO A 59 16.52 -1.65 -10.05
CA PRO A 59 15.83 -1.73 -8.77
C PRO A 59 14.73 -0.69 -8.65
N VAL A 60 13.49 -1.16 -8.46
CA VAL A 60 12.32 -0.28 -8.36
C VAL A 60 11.42 -0.63 -7.18
N LEU A 61 10.75 0.37 -6.64
CA LEU A 61 9.63 0.20 -5.72
C LEU A 61 8.42 0.95 -6.26
N LEU A 62 7.27 0.26 -6.33
CA LEU A 62 6.03 0.84 -6.83
C LEU A 62 5.38 1.72 -5.76
N ALA A 63 5.38 3.02 -6.01
CA ALA A 63 5.08 4.08 -5.04
C ALA A 63 3.76 4.81 -5.35
N SER A 64 2.75 4.07 -5.82
CA SER A 64 1.35 4.51 -5.90
C SER A 64 0.50 3.82 -4.83
N SER A 65 -0.49 4.51 -4.28
CA SER A 65 -1.46 3.94 -3.33
C SER A 65 -2.75 3.46 -4.01
N ASP A 66 -2.97 3.78 -5.28
CA ASP A 66 -4.15 3.37 -6.03
C ASP A 66 -3.97 1.97 -6.59
N VAL A 67 -4.76 1.01 -6.11
CA VAL A 67 -4.62 -0.41 -6.48
C VAL A 67 -4.80 -0.65 -7.98
N ASP A 68 -5.68 0.10 -8.64
CA ASP A 68 -5.95 -0.09 -10.07
C ASP A 68 -4.81 0.50 -10.93
N GLU A 69 -4.25 1.64 -10.54
CA GLU A 69 -3.03 2.19 -11.13
C GLU A 69 -1.84 1.27 -10.93
N ARG A 70 -1.66 0.76 -9.70
CA ARG A 70 -0.60 -0.20 -9.41
C ARG A 70 -0.71 -1.43 -10.29
N ARG A 71 -1.91 -2.02 -10.43
CA ARG A 71 -2.15 -3.17 -11.31
C ARG A 71 -1.74 -2.85 -12.75
N ARG A 72 -2.19 -1.71 -13.29
CA ARG A 72 -1.81 -1.27 -14.63
C ARG A 72 -0.28 -1.14 -14.77
N LEU A 73 0.40 -0.51 -13.82
CA LEU A 73 1.86 -0.33 -13.84
C LEU A 73 2.61 -1.66 -13.73
N ILE A 74 2.15 -2.58 -12.89
CA ILE A 74 2.72 -3.93 -12.77
C ILE A 74 2.69 -4.61 -14.14
N ASP A 75 1.52 -4.64 -14.79
CA ASP A 75 1.30 -5.39 -16.01
C ASP A 75 1.91 -4.72 -17.26
N THR A 76 2.02 -3.39 -17.27
CA THR A 76 2.44 -2.63 -18.48
C THR A 76 3.88 -2.09 -18.41
N VAL A 77 4.45 -1.96 -17.21
CA VAL A 77 5.77 -1.35 -17.01
C VAL A 77 6.73 -2.32 -16.33
N LEU A 78 6.39 -2.79 -15.13
CA LEU A 78 7.33 -3.54 -14.30
C LEU A 78 7.65 -4.92 -14.89
N ILE A 79 6.62 -5.71 -15.22
CA ILE A 79 6.80 -7.06 -15.77
C ILE A 79 7.42 -6.98 -17.18
N PRO A 80 6.87 -6.20 -18.15
CA PRO A 80 7.39 -6.22 -19.52
C PRO A 80 8.82 -5.69 -19.66
N ARG A 81 9.25 -4.78 -18.77
CA ARG A 81 10.63 -4.25 -18.75
C ARG A 81 11.55 -5.06 -17.84
N GLU A 82 11.09 -6.15 -17.25
CA GLU A 82 11.87 -7.02 -16.35
C GLU A 82 12.53 -6.23 -15.21
N LEU A 83 11.80 -5.26 -14.64
CA LEU A 83 12.34 -4.44 -13.55
C LEU A 83 12.49 -5.27 -12.27
N HIS A 84 13.53 -4.96 -11.50
CA HIS A 84 13.80 -5.63 -10.24
C HIS A 84 12.97 -4.98 -9.12
N ALA A 85 11.77 -5.50 -8.88
CA ALA A 85 10.89 -5.00 -7.83
C ALA A 85 11.43 -5.35 -6.42
N VAL A 86 12.01 -4.37 -5.74
CA VAL A 86 12.59 -4.55 -4.40
C VAL A 86 11.50 -4.59 -3.33
N SER A 87 11.68 -5.46 -2.34
CA SER A 87 10.85 -5.45 -1.14
C SER A 87 11.56 -4.63 -0.04
N VAL A 88 10.86 -3.65 0.53
CA VAL A 88 11.37 -2.73 1.54
C VAL A 88 10.58 -2.89 2.83
N VAL A 89 11.28 -3.17 3.92
CA VAL A 89 10.66 -3.48 5.22
C VAL A 89 11.28 -2.59 6.29
N HIS A 90 10.42 -1.90 7.03
CA HIS A 90 10.86 -1.11 8.17
C HIS A 90 11.48 -2.02 9.24
N PRO A 91 12.63 -1.66 9.86
CA PRO A 91 13.33 -2.54 10.82
C PRO A 91 12.52 -2.96 12.05
N SER A 92 11.50 -2.19 12.44
CA SER A 92 10.59 -2.55 13.55
C SER A 92 9.55 -3.61 13.19
N SER A 93 9.47 -4.01 11.93
CA SER A 93 8.57 -5.03 11.41
C SER A 93 9.41 -6.25 10.99
N ALA A 94 9.06 -7.46 11.46
CA ALA A 94 9.83 -8.69 11.18
C ALA A 94 9.02 -9.74 10.37
N PRO A 95 8.67 -9.45 9.10
CA PRO A 95 7.81 -10.30 8.26
C PRO A 95 8.57 -11.43 7.54
N THR A 96 9.86 -11.66 7.83
CA THR A 96 10.77 -12.40 6.92
C THR A 96 10.24 -13.77 6.48
N ALA A 97 9.66 -14.54 7.40
CA ALA A 97 9.05 -15.83 7.05
C ALA A 97 7.77 -15.68 6.22
N ALA A 98 7.00 -14.62 6.43
CA ALA A 98 5.74 -14.37 5.74
C ALA A 98 5.93 -13.85 4.30
N LEU A 99 7.05 -13.19 4.01
CA LEU A 99 7.37 -12.72 2.66
C LEU A 99 7.66 -13.89 1.71
N GLY A 100 8.36 -14.94 2.14
CA GLY A 100 8.55 -16.15 1.33
C GLY A 100 9.14 -15.93 -0.08
N GLY A 101 9.85 -14.82 -0.31
CA GLY A 101 10.37 -14.43 -1.63
C GLY A 101 9.51 -13.44 -2.42
N ALA A 102 8.42 -12.93 -1.84
CA ALA A 102 7.57 -11.91 -2.46
C ALA A 102 8.36 -10.64 -2.81
N ARG A 103 8.05 -10.08 -3.97
CA ARG A 103 8.77 -8.95 -4.59
C ARG A 103 7.93 -7.67 -4.53
N GLY A 104 8.59 -6.52 -4.54
CA GLY A 104 7.90 -5.23 -4.57
C GLY A 104 7.05 -4.93 -3.33
N VAL A 105 7.26 -5.64 -2.22
CA VAL A 105 6.46 -5.48 -1.00
C VAL A 105 6.98 -4.30 -0.17
N ALA A 106 6.10 -3.42 0.30
CA ALA A 106 6.45 -2.34 1.22
C ALA A 106 5.79 -2.56 2.58
N ILE A 107 6.57 -2.61 3.66
CA ILE A 107 6.06 -2.81 5.03
C ILE A 107 6.54 -1.69 5.93
N GLY A 108 5.59 -0.86 6.38
CA GLY A 108 5.81 0.25 7.28
C GLY A 108 6.15 -0.19 8.72
N PRO A 109 6.38 0.79 9.62
CA PRO A 109 6.77 0.52 11.00
C PRO A 109 5.66 -0.15 11.83
N GLY A 110 6.07 -1.02 12.75
CA GLY A 110 5.19 -1.58 13.78
C GLY A 110 4.17 -2.59 13.26
N CYS A 111 4.43 -3.21 12.12
CA CYS A 111 3.60 -4.26 11.57
C CYS A 111 3.94 -5.62 12.18
N TYR A 112 2.92 -6.45 12.39
CA TYR A 112 3.08 -7.82 12.88
C TYR A 112 2.43 -8.83 11.93
N PHE A 113 3.13 -9.94 11.69
CA PHE A 113 2.65 -11.02 10.83
C PHE A 113 2.78 -12.33 11.61
N GLY A 114 1.64 -13.00 11.83
CA GLY A 114 1.60 -14.26 12.54
C GLY A 114 2.32 -15.39 11.82
N VAL A 115 2.59 -16.48 12.54
CA VAL A 115 3.22 -17.69 11.98
C VAL A 115 2.39 -18.26 10.83
N ASN A 116 3.05 -18.88 9.86
CA ASN A 116 2.42 -19.49 8.68
C ASN A 116 1.59 -18.52 7.82
N THR A 117 1.79 -17.21 7.98
CA THR A 117 1.18 -16.21 7.10
C THR A 117 1.94 -16.11 5.79
N ARG A 118 1.27 -15.78 4.69
CA ARG A 118 1.87 -15.57 3.36
C ARG A 118 1.44 -14.22 2.79
N ILE A 119 2.39 -13.47 2.25
CA ILE A 119 2.14 -12.16 1.62
C ILE A 119 2.50 -12.24 0.13
N GLY A 120 1.59 -11.77 -0.73
CA GLY A 120 1.78 -11.72 -2.18
C GLY A 120 2.66 -10.56 -2.65
N ASP A 121 3.06 -10.64 -3.92
CA ASP A 121 3.88 -9.63 -4.58
C ASP A 121 3.19 -8.26 -4.59
N PHE A 122 3.97 -7.18 -4.57
CA PHE A 122 3.48 -5.80 -4.68
C PHE A 122 2.49 -5.37 -3.60
N THR A 123 2.44 -6.07 -2.47
CA THR A 123 1.56 -5.68 -1.36
C THR A 123 2.19 -4.58 -0.51
N VAL A 124 1.36 -3.67 -0.03
CA VAL A 124 1.75 -2.55 0.82
C VAL A 124 1.05 -2.70 2.16
N PHE A 125 1.82 -2.78 3.23
CA PHE A 125 1.35 -2.57 4.59
C PHE A 125 1.84 -1.23 5.08
N ASN A 126 0.92 -0.32 5.35
CA ASN A 126 1.24 0.91 6.05
C ASN A 126 1.48 0.61 7.56
N TYR A 127 1.75 1.64 8.34
CA TYR A 127 2.16 1.47 9.74
C TYR A 127 1.08 0.83 10.65
N HIS A 128 1.56 0.17 11.70
CA HIS A 128 0.76 -0.40 12.79
C HIS A 128 -0.33 -1.40 12.36
N SER A 129 -0.08 -2.15 11.29
CA SER A 129 -1.02 -3.16 10.79
C SER A 129 -0.64 -4.58 11.24
N THR A 130 -1.63 -5.44 11.48
CA THR A 130 -1.39 -6.83 11.90
C THR A 130 -2.14 -7.85 11.06
N VAL A 131 -1.45 -8.92 10.69
CA VAL A 131 -2.05 -10.09 10.03
C VAL A 131 -1.95 -11.30 10.95
N GLY A 132 -3.09 -11.85 11.36
CA GLY A 132 -3.18 -13.03 12.23
C GLY A 132 -2.53 -14.27 11.61
N HIS A 133 -2.20 -15.26 12.44
CA HIS A 133 -1.48 -16.45 11.99
C HIS A 133 -2.28 -17.27 10.96
N HIS A 134 -1.59 -18.07 10.14
CA HIS A 134 -2.20 -18.92 9.11
C HIS A 134 -3.04 -18.17 8.08
N SER A 135 -2.78 -16.87 7.90
CA SER A 135 -3.51 -16.04 6.94
C SER A 135 -2.76 -15.95 5.62
N THR A 136 -3.47 -15.65 4.53
CA THR A 136 -2.86 -15.39 3.22
C THR A 136 -3.33 -14.03 2.73
N VAL A 137 -2.41 -13.23 2.20
CA VAL A 137 -2.69 -11.95 1.57
C VAL A 137 -2.23 -12.01 0.12
N GLY A 138 -3.16 -11.69 -0.78
CA GLY A 138 -2.93 -11.66 -2.22
C GLY A 138 -1.93 -10.59 -2.64
N SER A 139 -1.72 -10.52 -3.95
CA SER A 139 -0.81 -9.59 -4.58
C SER A 139 -1.48 -8.24 -4.81
N ASN A 140 -0.68 -7.18 -4.83
CA ASN A 140 -1.15 -5.81 -5.04
C ASN A 140 -2.26 -5.38 -4.06
N THR A 141 -2.21 -5.91 -2.83
CA THR A 141 -3.07 -5.44 -1.74
C THR A 141 -2.48 -4.16 -1.14
N VAL A 142 -3.28 -3.12 -0.97
CA VAL A 142 -2.87 -1.89 -0.27
C VAL A 142 -3.63 -1.79 1.05
N VAL A 143 -2.87 -1.87 2.14
CA VAL A 143 -3.38 -1.83 3.51
C VAL A 143 -3.02 -0.49 4.12
N ALA A 144 -4.03 0.36 4.36
CA ALA A 144 -3.86 1.63 5.07
C ALA A 144 -3.54 1.41 6.56
N PRO A 145 -3.14 2.46 7.30
CA PRO A 145 -2.75 2.35 8.70
C PRO A 145 -3.77 1.68 9.62
N ASN A 146 -3.25 1.04 10.68
CA ASN A 146 -4.03 0.42 11.75
C ASN A 146 -5.01 -0.67 11.28
N PHE A 147 -4.66 -1.42 10.23
CA PHE A 147 -5.45 -2.56 9.79
C PHE A 147 -5.17 -3.79 10.65
N HIS A 148 -6.21 -4.55 11.03
CA HIS A 148 -6.03 -5.76 11.83
C HIS A 148 -6.87 -6.93 11.32
N THR A 149 -6.26 -8.09 11.11
CA THR A 149 -7.00 -9.34 10.89
C THR A 149 -6.92 -10.27 12.10
N GLY A 150 -7.98 -11.05 12.27
CA GLY A 150 -7.93 -12.31 13.00
C GLY A 150 -7.09 -13.37 12.29
N ASN A 151 -7.09 -14.57 12.85
CA ASN A 151 -6.35 -15.72 12.33
C ASN A 151 -7.05 -16.38 11.15
N SER A 152 -6.30 -17.09 10.31
CA SER A 152 -6.80 -17.91 9.21
C SER A 152 -7.66 -17.11 8.21
N VAL A 153 -7.29 -15.86 7.97
CA VAL A 153 -7.98 -14.98 7.01
C VAL A 153 -7.35 -15.16 5.62
N THR A 154 -8.17 -15.21 4.58
CA THR A 154 -7.70 -15.22 3.19
C THR A 154 -8.08 -13.91 2.52
N ILE A 155 -7.11 -13.17 2.01
CA ILE A 155 -7.32 -11.93 1.26
C ILE A 155 -6.90 -12.16 -0.19
N GLY A 156 -7.80 -11.88 -1.13
CA GLY A 156 -7.53 -11.96 -2.56
C GLY A 156 -6.60 -10.86 -3.08
N ASP A 157 -6.41 -10.86 -4.39
CA ASP A 157 -5.55 -9.90 -5.09
C ASP A 157 -6.25 -8.54 -5.27
N ASP A 158 -5.47 -7.49 -5.48
CA ASP A 158 -5.98 -6.16 -5.84
C ASP A 158 -7.01 -5.62 -4.84
N VAL A 159 -6.76 -5.80 -3.54
CA VAL A 159 -7.65 -5.32 -2.47
C VAL A 159 -7.11 -4.02 -1.87
N ALA A 160 -8.00 -3.06 -1.59
CA ALA A 160 -7.65 -1.85 -0.85
C ALA A 160 -8.41 -1.80 0.47
N PHE A 161 -7.69 -1.63 1.58
CA PHE A 161 -8.28 -1.36 2.90
C PHE A 161 -7.99 0.08 3.32
N GLY A 162 -9.05 0.80 3.70
CA GLY A 162 -8.97 2.09 4.35
C GLY A 162 -8.47 1.99 5.79
N VAL A 163 -8.16 3.14 6.39
CA VAL A 163 -7.61 3.24 7.74
C VAL A 163 -8.49 2.49 8.74
N SER A 164 -7.88 1.79 9.70
CA SER A 164 -8.59 1.13 10.80
C SER A 164 -9.64 0.10 10.36
N CYS A 165 -9.47 -0.56 9.21
CA CYS A 165 -10.29 -1.73 8.87
C CYS A 165 -9.92 -2.93 9.76
N THR A 166 -10.90 -3.75 10.10
CA THR A 166 -10.69 -4.98 10.88
C THR A 166 -11.38 -6.17 10.23
N VAL A 167 -10.73 -7.34 10.24
CA VAL A 167 -11.25 -8.58 9.63
C VAL A 167 -11.38 -9.66 10.69
N HIS A 168 -12.57 -10.25 10.80
CA HIS A 168 -12.84 -11.34 11.73
C HIS A 168 -12.05 -12.61 11.35
N PRO A 169 -11.61 -13.43 12.33
CA PRO A 169 -10.96 -14.72 12.04
C PRO A 169 -11.75 -15.59 11.05
N GLY A 170 -11.05 -16.29 10.17
CA GLY A 170 -11.63 -17.23 9.20
C GLY A 170 -12.31 -16.61 7.99
N VAL A 171 -12.40 -15.28 7.91
CA VAL A 171 -13.04 -14.59 6.78
C VAL A 171 -12.20 -14.68 5.52
N THR A 172 -12.89 -14.85 4.38
CA THR A 172 -12.33 -14.73 3.04
C THR A 172 -12.76 -13.42 2.39
N ILE A 173 -11.77 -12.62 1.99
CA ILE A 173 -11.93 -11.35 1.27
C ILE A 173 -11.73 -11.60 -0.22
N GLY A 174 -12.76 -11.35 -1.03
CA GLY A 174 -12.69 -11.45 -2.48
C GLY A 174 -11.75 -10.42 -3.12
N SER A 175 -11.08 -10.83 -4.19
CA SER A 175 -10.17 -9.99 -4.98
C SER A 175 -10.85 -8.74 -5.53
N GLY A 176 -10.12 -7.63 -5.68
CA GLY A 176 -10.70 -6.37 -6.16
C GLY A 176 -11.56 -5.64 -5.12
N GLY A 177 -11.59 -6.10 -3.86
CA GLY A 177 -12.36 -5.47 -2.79
C GLY A 177 -11.87 -4.06 -2.46
N ARG A 178 -12.80 -3.16 -2.10
CA ARG A 178 -12.50 -1.81 -1.61
C ARG A 178 -13.21 -1.60 -0.27
N PHE A 179 -12.47 -1.47 0.81
CA PHE A 179 -13.03 -1.31 2.16
C PHE A 179 -12.76 0.11 2.64
N GLN A 180 -13.79 0.85 2.99
CA GLN A 180 -13.63 2.21 3.50
C GLN A 180 -13.15 2.21 4.96
N ILE A 181 -12.69 3.38 5.41
CA ILE A 181 -12.21 3.62 6.78
C ILE A 181 -13.14 3.02 7.85
N GLY A 182 -12.56 2.35 8.84
CA GLY A 182 -13.28 1.81 9.99
C GLY A 182 -14.21 0.64 9.69
N THR A 183 -14.11 0.00 8.53
CA THR A 183 -14.98 -1.14 8.19
C THR A 183 -14.60 -2.37 9.03
N ALA A 184 -15.57 -2.90 9.78
CA ALA A 184 -15.46 -4.20 10.44
C ALA A 184 -16.04 -5.29 9.53
N ILE A 185 -15.22 -6.26 9.15
CA ILE A 185 -15.55 -7.28 8.15
C ILE A 185 -15.71 -8.61 8.86
N VAL A 186 -16.96 -9.00 9.08
CA VAL A 186 -17.32 -10.18 9.89
C VAL A 186 -17.78 -11.38 9.06
N GLU A 187 -17.94 -11.20 7.75
CA GLU A 187 -18.40 -12.24 6.82
C GLU A 187 -17.56 -12.23 5.53
N ASN A 188 -17.63 -13.34 4.79
CA ASN A 188 -16.96 -13.46 3.50
C ASN A 188 -17.46 -12.41 2.51
N THR A 189 -16.53 -11.83 1.75
CA THR A 189 -16.82 -10.75 0.81
C THR A 189 -16.80 -11.24 -0.62
N LYS A 190 -17.54 -10.56 -1.48
CA LYS A 190 -17.55 -10.81 -2.93
C LYS A 190 -16.36 -10.10 -3.58
N GLU A 191 -15.96 -10.60 -4.74
CA GLU A 191 -14.93 -9.98 -5.56
C GLU A 191 -15.43 -8.67 -6.19
N ARG A 192 -14.55 -7.69 -6.36
CA ARG A 192 -14.81 -6.41 -7.07
C ARG A 192 -15.98 -5.61 -6.50
N HIS A 193 -16.16 -5.67 -5.18
CA HIS A 193 -17.18 -4.89 -4.47
C HIS A 193 -16.55 -3.81 -3.58
N THR A 194 -17.29 -2.73 -3.39
CA THR A 194 -16.96 -1.67 -2.43
C THR A 194 -17.82 -1.81 -1.18
N TYR A 195 -17.18 -1.80 -0.01
CA TYR A 195 -17.77 -1.94 1.30
C TYR A 195 -17.68 -0.62 2.06
N LEU A 196 -18.83 -0.14 2.52
CA LEU A 196 -18.99 1.12 3.24
C LEU A 196 -19.24 0.83 4.73
N PRO A 197 -18.70 1.63 5.66
CA PRO A 197 -19.05 1.51 7.06
C PRO A 197 -20.51 1.91 7.29
N GLN A 198 -21.15 1.31 8.29
CA GLN A 198 -22.54 1.63 8.64
C GLN A 198 -22.73 3.08 9.10
N MET A 199 -21.73 3.66 9.77
CA MET A 199 -21.79 5.01 10.31
C MET A 199 -20.84 5.94 9.55
N ARG A 200 -21.38 6.97 8.90
CA ARG A 200 -20.60 8.05 8.28
C ARG A 200 -21.10 9.38 8.80
N ILE A 201 -20.19 10.20 9.31
CA ILE A 201 -20.50 11.54 9.82
C ILE A 201 -20.37 12.54 8.67
N MET A 202 -21.30 13.48 8.59
CA MET A 202 -21.25 14.63 7.68
C MET A 202 -20.88 15.88 8.47
N ALA A 203 -19.98 16.70 7.92
CA ALA A 203 -19.74 18.03 8.44
C ALA A 203 -20.91 18.94 8.05
N LEU A 204 -21.53 19.60 9.03
CA LEU A 204 -22.55 20.62 8.80
C LEU A 204 -21.91 22.01 9.02
N PRO A 205 -22.26 23.02 8.20
CA PRO A 205 -21.82 24.38 8.46
C PRO A 205 -22.36 24.84 9.81
N ARG A 206 -21.50 25.41 10.64
CA ARG A 206 -21.91 26.04 11.90
C ARG A 206 -22.54 27.39 11.55
N HIS A 207 -23.83 27.56 11.81
CA HIS A 207 -24.42 28.90 11.76
C HIS A 207 -23.84 29.71 12.93
N GLU A 208 -23.05 30.73 12.61
CA GLU A 208 -22.73 31.79 13.56
C GLU A 208 -24.02 32.59 13.77
N GLY A 209 -24.53 32.62 14.99
CA GLY A 209 -25.73 33.39 15.31
C GLY A 209 -25.53 34.85 14.94
N VAL A 210 -26.51 35.44 14.28
CA VAL A 210 -26.59 36.89 14.10
C VAL A 210 -26.51 37.51 15.49
N ALA A 211 -25.49 38.32 15.76
CA ALA A 211 -25.48 39.18 16.93
C ALA A 211 -26.71 40.09 16.81
N GLU A 212 -27.70 39.89 17.69
CA GLU A 212 -28.75 40.88 17.93
C GLU A 212 -28.04 42.14 18.44
N ASN A 213 -27.95 43.16 17.57
CA ASN A 213 -27.61 44.51 18.00
C ASN A 213 -28.89 45.14 18.54
N ASP A 214 -28.88 45.44 19.84
CA ASP A 214 -29.81 46.34 20.54
C ASP A 214 -29.81 47.76 19.94
#